data_AF-A0A2A6BET8-F1
#
_entry.id   AF-A0A2A6BET8-F1
#
_cell.length_a   1.000
_cell.length_b   1.000
_cell.length_c   1.000
_cell.angle_alpha   90.00
_cell.angle_beta   90.00
_cell.angle_gamma   90.00
#
_symmetry.space_group_name_H-M   'P 1'
#
loop_
_entity.id
_entity.type
_entity.pdbx_description
1 polymer ?
#
loop_
_entity_poly.entity_id
_entity_poly.type
_entity_poly.pdbx_seq_one_letter_code
_entity_poly.pdbx_strand_id
1 'polypeptide(L)'
;MWLATCILLIEASVISSLSVSPLTNMQLEEGLLAFGDNGEPMAECIVSDEKGVQHTEFCPITPGFGSRSVACMVIWKGSLLLKQGCYSGQDLSLEDQCRKESCVASDPSKPVNFCCCFGPQCNRQYSELD
;
A
#
# COMPACT_ATOMS: atom_id res chain seq x y z
N MET A 1 32.18 24.51 -52.17
CA MET A 1 31.99 23.16 -51.61
C MET A 1 31.58 23.36 -50.15
N TRP A 2 30.28 23.31 -49.87
CA TRP A 2 29.69 23.63 -48.56
C TRP A 2 29.64 22.35 -47.72
N LEU A 3 30.34 22.32 -46.59
CA LEU A 3 30.24 21.23 -45.61
C LEU A 3 29.09 21.55 -44.66
N ALA A 4 28.00 20.82 -44.81
CA ALA A 4 26.83 20.92 -43.95
C ALA A 4 27.12 20.24 -42.60
N THR A 5 26.95 21.04 -41.55
CA THR A 5 27.00 20.67 -40.14
C THR A 5 25.78 19.84 -39.76
N CYS A 6 25.98 18.61 -39.30
CA CYS A 6 24.93 17.83 -38.60
C CYS A 6 25.32 17.72 -37.13
N ILE A 7 24.83 18.64 -36.31
CA ILE A 7 24.83 18.49 -34.84
C ILE A 7 23.63 17.61 -34.49
N LEU A 8 23.90 16.35 -34.15
CA LEU A 8 22.92 15.47 -33.54
C LEU A 8 22.70 15.95 -32.10
N LEU A 9 21.59 16.65 -31.87
CA LEU A 9 21.05 16.90 -30.54
C LEU A 9 20.40 15.59 -30.05
N ILE A 10 21.09 14.88 -29.17
CA ILE A 10 20.51 13.79 -28.40
C ILE A 10 19.70 14.44 -27.29
N GLU A 11 18.36 14.45 -27.43
CA GLU A 11 17.47 14.76 -26.32
C GLU A 11 17.57 13.61 -25.32
N ALA A 12 18.41 13.79 -24.30
CA ALA A 12 18.43 12.91 -23.15
C ALA A 12 17.15 13.17 -22.36
N SER A 13 16.13 12.34 -22.59
CA SER A 13 14.93 12.27 -21.76
C SER A 13 15.36 12.01 -20.32
N VAL A 14 15.19 13.02 -19.46
CA VAL A 14 15.43 12.90 -18.03
C VAL A 14 14.32 12.01 -17.48
N ILE A 15 14.57 10.70 -17.38
CA ILE A 15 13.69 9.79 -16.66
C ILE A 15 13.86 10.16 -15.19
N SER A 16 12.93 10.95 -14.65
CA SER A 16 12.78 11.12 -13.21
C SER A 16 12.50 9.75 -12.62
N SER A 17 13.53 9.08 -12.13
CA SER A 17 13.38 7.89 -11.30
C SER A 17 12.63 8.30 -10.06
N LEU A 18 11.32 8.02 -10.01
CA LEU A 18 10.56 8.01 -8.77
C LEU A 18 11.36 7.15 -7.78
N SER A 19 11.88 7.75 -6.72
CA SER A 19 12.58 7.02 -5.67
C SER A 19 11.55 6.27 -4.84
N VAL A 20 11.07 5.15 -5.38
CA VAL A 20 10.20 4.21 -4.69
C VAL A 20 10.93 3.70 -3.45
N SER A 21 10.24 3.61 -2.31
CA SER A 21 10.88 3.18 -1.06
C SER A 21 11.30 1.71 -1.10
N PRO A 22 12.26 1.30 -0.24
CA PRO A 22 12.64 -0.11 -0.11
C PRO A 22 11.44 -1.02 0.18
N LEU A 23 10.53 -0.59 1.07
CA LEU A 23 9.31 -1.34 1.40
C LEU A 23 8.41 -1.49 0.18
N THR A 24 8.16 -0.42 -0.58
CA THR A 24 7.35 -0.51 -1.79
C THR A 24 7.99 -1.41 -2.85
N ASN A 25 9.33 -1.40 -3.01
CA ASN A 25 10.01 -2.32 -3.91
C ASN A 25 9.83 -3.78 -3.49
N MET A 26 9.98 -4.09 -2.20
CA MET A 26 9.72 -5.45 -1.69
C MET A 26 8.27 -5.87 -1.96
N GLN A 27 7.30 -4.98 -1.73
CA GLN A 27 5.90 -5.27 -1.99
C GLN A 27 5.61 -5.51 -3.48
N LEU A 28 6.28 -4.79 -4.38
CA LEU A 28 6.19 -4.99 -5.82
C LEU A 28 6.76 -6.35 -6.23
N GLU A 29 7.96 -6.69 -5.75
CA GLU A 29 8.63 -7.96 -6.04
C GLU A 29 7.82 -9.17 -5.55
N GLU A 30 7.13 -9.02 -4.42
CA GLU A 30 6.30 -10.06 -3.83
C GLU A 30 4.86 -10.09 -4.35
N GLY A 31 4.49 -9.19 -5.27
CA GLY A 31 3.13 -9.15 -5.84
C GLY A 31 2.05 -8.73 -4.84
N LEU A 32 2.43 -7.94 -3.82
CA LEU A 32 1.54 -7.47 -2.76
C LEU A 32 0.77 -6.19 -3.13
N LEU A 33 1.04 -5.63 -4.31
CA LEU A 33 0.44 -4.39 -4.83
C LEU A 33 -0.27 -4.66 -6.16
N ALA A 34 -1.37 -3.96 -6.37
CA ALA A 34 -2.03 -3.81 -7.65
C ALA A 34 -1.43 -2.61 -8.42
N PHE A 35 -1.78 -2.49 -9.70
CA PHE A 35 -1.45 -1.33 -10.51
C PHE A 35 -2.73 -0.64 -10.96
N GLY A 36 -2.77 0.69 -10.85
CA GLY A 36 -3.81 1.49 -11.46
C GLY A 36 -3.68 1.59 -12.96
N ASP A 37 -4.65 2.27 -13.57
CA ASP A 37 -4.70 2.47 -15.02
C ASP A 37 -3.49 3.24 -15.58
N ASN A 38 -2.81 4.05 -14.75
CA ASN A 38 -1.61 4.80 -15.15
C ASN A 38 -0.30 4.09 -14.76
N GLY A 39 -0.38 2.84 -14.29
CA GLY A 39 0.77 2.04 -13.86
C GLY A 39 1.31 2.43 -12.48
N GLU A 40 0.58 3.23 -11.71
CA GLU A 40 0.92 3.57 -10.34
C GLU A 40 0.60 2.41 -9.38
N PRO A 41 1.51 2.05 -8.46
CA PRO A 41 1.27 0.98 -7.52
C PRO A 41 0.24 1.38 -6.45
N MET A 42 -0.64 0.44 -6.13
CA MET A 42 -1.73 0.64 -5.16
C MET A 42 -1.86 -0.58 -4.24
N ALA A 43 -2.19 -0.33 -2.97
CA ALA A 43 -2.71 -1.41 -2.13
C ALA A 43 -4.18 -1.65 -2.48
N GLU A 44 -4.60 -2.91 -2.50
CA GLU A 44 -6.00 -3.29 -2.72
C GLU A 44 -6.59 -3.77 -1.39
N CYS A 45 -7.52 -3.02 -0.81
CA CYS A 45 -8.06 -3.27 0.52
C CYS A 45 -9.57 -3.50 0.49
N ILE A 46 -10.10 -4.24 1.46
CA ILE A 46 -11.54 -4.27 1.72
C ILE A 46 -11.92 -3.10 2.63
N VAL A 47 -13.05 -2.47 2.30
CA VAL A 47 -13.79 -1.54 3.16
C VAL A 47 -15.19 -2.09 3.38
N SER A 48 -15.75 -1.84 4.55
CA SER A 48 -17.15 -2.15 4.86
C SER A 48 -17.92 -0.85 5.05
N ASP A 49 -19.08 -0.72 4.40
CA ASP A 49 -19.98 0.41 4.63
C ASP A 49 -20.76 0.27 5.94
N GLU A 50 -21.58 1.27 6.27
CA GLU A 50 -22.41 1.28 7.49
C GLU A 50 -23.45 0.13 7.53
N LYS A 51 -23.74 -0.49 6.39
CA LYS A 51 -24.65 -1.63 6.24
C LYS A 51 -23.92 -2.97 6.25
N GLY A 52 -22.60 -2.96 6.39
CA GLY A 52 -21.74 -4.15 6.35
C GLY A 52 -21.51 -4.70 4.93
N VAL A 53 -21.84 -3.94 3.89
CA VAL A 53 -21.52 -4.29 2.50
C VAL A 53 -20.04 -4.04 2.26
N GLN A 54 -19.36 -5.07 1.77
CA GLN A 54 -17.94 -4.99 1.48
C GLN A 54 -17.68 -4.50 0.06
N HIS A 55 -16.73 -3.58 -0.08
CA HIS A 55 -16.24 -3.08 -1.35
C HIS A 55 -14.70 -3.07 -1.36
N THR A 56 -14.12 -3.05 -2.56
CA THR A 56 -12.68 -2.88 -2.73
C THR A 56 -12.35 -1.39 -2.78
N GLU A 57 -11.35 -0.99 -1.99
CA GLU A 57 -10.73 0.33 -2.00
C GLU A 57 -9.30 0.20 -2.55
N PHE A 58 -8.96 0.99 -3.57
CA PHE A 58 -7.61 1.05 -4.12
C PHE A 58 -6.86 2.26 -3.54
N CYS A 59 -5.75 1.99 -2.88
CA CYS A 59 -5.00 2.96 -2.12
C CYS A 59 -3.67 3.31 -2.83
N PRO A 60 -3.61 4.43 -3.58
CA PRO A 60 -2.42 4.78 -4.34
C PRO A 60 -1.23 5.12 -3.45
N ILE A 61 -0.05 4.63 -3.82
CA ILE A 61 1.21 5.03 -3.20
C ILE A 61 1.61 6.39 -3.80
N THR A 62 1.21 7.47 -3.13
CA THR A 62 1.47 8.84 -3.63
C THR A 62 2.90 9.29 -3.30
N PRO A 63 3.67 9.82 -4.27
CA PRO A 63 4.92 10.51 -3.98
C PRO A 63 4.66 11.86 -3.25
N GLY A 64 5.45 12.17 -2.22
CA GLY A 64 5.32 13.38 -1.40
C GLY A 64 6.60 13.67 -0.58
N PHE A 65 6.51 14.48 0.50
CA PHE A 65 7.59 14.62 1.48
C PHE A 65 7.78 13.27 2.21
N GLY A 66 8.61 12.40 1.60
CA GLY A 66 8.78 11.00 1.95
C GLY A 66 7.88 10.08 1.11
N SER A 67 8.45 8.97 0.66
CA SER A 67 7.69 7.84 0.13
C SER A 67 6.80 7.32 1.27
N ARG A 68 5.49 7.27 1.04
CA ARG A 68 4.54 6.72 2.01
C ARG A 68 4.09 5.36 1.51
N SER A 69 4.54 4.29 2.15
CA SER A 69 3.93 2.99 1.91
C SER A 69 2.49 2.98 2.39
N VAL A 70 1.71 2.09 1.79
CA VAL A 70 0.31 1.87 2.13
C VAL A 70 0.12 0.39 2.45
N ALA A 71 -0.71 0.14 3.46
CA ALA A 71 -1.16 -1.17 3.89
C ALA A 71 -2.69 -1.18 3.95
N CYS A 72 -3.28 -2.35 4.16
CA CYS A 72 -4.67 -2.46 4.57
C CYS A 72 -4.75 -2.55 6.10
N MET A 73 -5.86 -2.13 6.69
CA MET A 73 -6.10 -2.26 8.13
C MET A 73 -7.51 -2.75 8.45
N VAL A 74 -7.65 -3.23 9.70
CA VAL A 74 -8.93 -3.45 10.38
C VAL A 74 -8.85 -2.96 11.83
N ILE A 75 -9.93 -2.35 12.30
CA ILE A 75 -10.16 -1.98 13.70
C ILE A 75 -11.49 -2.59 14.13
N TRP A 76 -11.51 -3.33 15.23
CA TRP A 76 -12.74 -3.98 15.74
C TRP A 76 -12.77 -4.08 17.27
N LYS A 77 -13.95 -4.33 17.83
CA LYS A 77 -14.17 -4.56 19.26
C LYS A 77 -15.18 -5.69 19.44
N GLY A 78 -14.74 -6.85 19.94
CA GLY A 78 -15.57 -8.05 19.96
C GLY A 78 -16.03 -8.41 18.55
N SER A 79 -17.34 -8.54 18.32
CA SER A 79 -17.91 -8.76 16.98
C SER A 79 -18.17 -7.48 16.17
N LEU A 80 -17.97 -6.31 16.77
CA LEU A 80 -18.25 -5.03 16.11
C LEU A 80 -17.05 -4.57 15.29
N LEU A 81 -17.20 -4.56 13.96
CA LEU A 81 -16.28 -3.90 13.05
C LEU A 81 -16.40 -2.39 13.21
N LEU A 82 -15.28 -1.71 13.51
CA LEU A 82 -15.24 -0.26 13.69
C LEU A 82 -14.73 0.47 12.46
N LYS A 83 -13.70 -0.08 11.80
CA LYS A 83 -13.13 0.48 10.58
C LYS A 83 -12.36 -0.57 9.78
N GLN A 84 -12.36 -0.43 8.48
CA GLN A 84 -11.61 -1.25 7.53
C GLN A 84 -11.19 -0.36 6.35
N GLY A 85 -10.01 -0.58 5.76
CA GLY A 85 -9.59 0.16 4.55
C GLY A 85 -8.09 0.45 4.49
N CYS A 86 -7.72 1.50 3.75
CA CYS A 86 -6.34 1.95 3.62
C CYS A 86 -5.71 2.40 4.96
N TYR A 87 -4.44 2.07 5.15
CA TYR A 87 -3.58 2.56 6.22
C TYR A 87 -2.28 3.09 5.64
N SER A 88 -2.04 4.39 5.79
CA SER A 88 -0.83 5.07 5.29
C SER A 88 0.06 5.52 6.44
N GLY A 89 1.36 5.31 6.32
CA GLY A 89 2.35 5.67 7.33
C GLY A 89 3.72 5.96 6.72
N GLN A 90 4.75 6.05 7.56
CA GLN A 90 6.14 6.02 7.09
C GLN A 90 6.56 4.57 6.83
N ASP A 91 7.44 4.34 5.85
CA ASP A 91 7.79 2.98 5.41
C ASP A 91 8.29 2.06 6.54
N LEU A 92 9.30 2.50 7.31
CA LEU A 92 9.86 1.72 8.42
C LEU A 92 8.80 1.37 9.48
N SER A 93 7.89 2.31 9.74
CA SER A 93 6.79 2.12 10.69
C SER A 93 5.84 1.01 10.23
N LEU A 94 5.56 0.94 8.93
CA LEU A 94 4.66 -0.05 8.35
C LEU A 94 5.31 -1.43 8.19
N GLU A 95 6.59 -1.49 7.84
CA GLU A 95 7.33 -2.75 7.74
C GLU A 95 7.34 -3.51 9.07
N ASP A 96 7.55 -2.80 10.18
CA ASP A 96 7.59 -3.40 11.51
C ASP A 96 6.20 -3.73 12.09
N GLN A 97 5.15 -2.99 11.69
CA GLN A 97 3.80 -3.10 12.27
C GLN A 97 2.87 -4.02 11.48
N CYS A 98 3.02 -4.09 10.17
CA CYS A 98 2.08 -4.77 9.29
C CYS A 98 2.61 -6.13 8.86
N ARG A 99 1.69 -7.10 8.81
CA ARG A 99 2.01 -8.49 8.43
C ARG A 99 1.81 -8.70 6.93
N LYS A 100 2.49 -9.68 6.36
CA LYS A 100 2.21 -10.11 4.99
C LYS A 100 0.97 -11.01 4.98
N GLU A 101 0.05 -10.75 4.03
CA GLU A 101 -1.11 -11.55 3.64
C GLU A 101 -2.17 -11.84 4.71
N SER A 102 -1.93 -11.48 5.97
CA SER A 102 -2.79 -11.80 7.10
C SER A 102 -2.96 -10.61 8.03
N CYS A 103 -4.17 -10.39 8.54
CA CYS A 103 -4.45 -9.30 9.47
C CYS A 103 -4.75 -9.86 10.86
N VAL A 104 -3.74 -9.92 11.71
CA VAL A 104 -3.85 -10.49 13.07
C VAL A 104 -3.48 -9.43 14.10
N ALA A 105 -4.34 -9.20 15.09
CA ALA A 105 -4.03 -8.30 16.20
C ALA A 105 -2.98 -8.93 17.13
N SER A 106 -1.93 -8.17 17.40
CA SER A 106 -0.77 -8.66 18.18
C SER A 106 -1.01 -8.69 19.70
N ASP A 107 -2.03 -8.01 20.22
CA ASP A 107 -2.28 -7.89 21.66
C ASP A 107 -3.78 -8.10 21.97
N PRO A 108 -4.21 -9.33 22.31
CA PRO A 108 -5.61 -9.64 22.62
C PRO A 108 -6.08 -9.03 23.96
N SER A 109 -5.18 -8.44 24.75
CA SER A 109 -5.56 -7.78 26.01
C SER A 109 -6.17 -6.39 25.79
N LYS A 110 -6.12 -5.85 24.57
CA LYS A 110 -6.65 -4.53 24.26
C LYS A 110 -8.18 -4.55 24.13
N PRO A 111 -8.87 -3.50 24.61
CA PRO A 111 -10.32 -3.38 24.44
C PRO A 111 -10.75 -3.10 22.98
N VAL A 112 -9.79 -2.76 22.12
CA VAL A 112 -9.97 -2.51 20.69
C VAL A 112 -8.82 -3.20 19.99
N ASN A 113 -9.14 -4.04 19.04
CA ASN A 113 -8.18 -4.75 18.23
C ASN A 113 -7.82 -3.94 17.00
N PHE A 114 -6.54 -4.02 16.61
CA PHE A 114 -5.99 -3.39 15.43
C PHE A 114 -5.05 -4.37 14.76
N CYS A 115 -5.16 -4.48 13.44
CA CYS A 115 -4.16 -5.12 12.60
C CYS A 115 -3.98 -4.33 11.32
N CYS A 116 -2.78 -4.45 10.73
CA CYS A 116 -2.52 -4.02 9.38
C CYS A 116 -1.76 -5.09 8.61
N CYS A 117 -1.93 -5.11 7.30
CA CYS A 117 -1.36 -6.13 6.45
C CYS A 117 -1.05 -5.64 5.03
N PHE A 118 -0.17 -6.35 4.35
CA PHE A 118 0.15 -6.17 2.94
C PHE A 118 -0.41 -7.31 2.10
N GLY A 119 -0.77 -7.02 0.85
CA GLY A 119 -1.29 -8.00 -0.10
C GLY A 119 -2.75 -7.77 -0.47
N PRO A 120 -3.21 -8.35 -1.59
CA PRO A 120 -4.54 -8.09 -2.13
C PRO A 120 -5.63 -8.52 -1.15
N GLN A 121 -6.45 -7.56 -0.71
CA GLN A 121 -7.58 -7.76 0.18
C GLN A 121 -7.23 -8.51 1.47
N CYS A 122 -5.97 -8.40 1.94
CA CYS A 122 -5.45 -9.14 3.10
C CYS A 122 -6.23 -8.85 4.39
N ASN A 123 -6.93 -7.72 4.45
CA ASN A 123 -7.74 -7.30 5.58
C ASN A 123 -9.19 -7.83 5.52
N ARG A 124 -9.55 -8.65 4.53
CA ARG A 124 -10.88 -9.30 4.44
C ARG A 124 -11.16 -10.19 5.64
N GLN A 125 -10.16 -10.97 6.03
CA GLN A 125 -10.21 -11.83 7.20
C GLN A 125 -9.28 -11.24 8.26
N TYR A 126 -9.76 -11.20 9.49
CA TYR A 126 -9.00 -10.68 10.61
C TYR A 126 -9.27 -11.50 11.86
N SER A 127 -8.26 -11.60 12.71
CA SER A 127 -8.32 -12.38 13.94
C SER A 127 -7.43 -11.79 15.03
N GLU A 128 -7.51 -12.37 16.21
CA GLU A 128 -6.56 -12.16 17.30
C GLU A 128 -5.53 -13.30 17.27
N LEU A 129 -4.34 -13.09 17.85
CA LEU A 129 -3.44 -14.20 18.15
C LEU A 129 -4.06 -15.03 19.27
N ASP A 130 -4.14 -16.35 19.06
CA ASP A 130 -4.57 -17.33 20.07
C ASP A 130 -3.62 -17.38 21.28
#